data_AF-A0A1L8ES72-F1
#
_entry.id   AF-A0A1L8ES72-F1
#
_cell.length_a   1.000
_cell.length_b   1.000
_cell.length_c   1.000
_cell.angle_alpha   90.00
_cell.angle_beta   90.00
_cell.angle_gamma   90.00
#
_symmetry.space_group_name_H-M   'P 1'
#
loop_
_entity.id
_entity.type
_entity.pdbx_description
1 polymer ?
#
loop_
_entity_poly.entity_id
_entity_poly.type
_entity_poly.pdbx_seq_one_letter_code
_entity_poly.pdbx_strand_id
1 'polypeptide(L)'
;MKIFAWLMIATAFAANSWALDRCSVVEAIRNGGVIGIKGYTLGDYVCMAYHASRYDTSLNRSPTEYGIFQINSYWWCDDGRTVGRKNLCGMSCRNLLNSNIEDDVRCLKRILRDPNGLSAWSVWTRYCKGRDLSSYSNWC
;
A
#
# COMPACT_ATOMS: atom_id res chain seq x y z
N MET A 1 36.30 42.57 24.44
CA MET A 1 35.76 41.99 23.19
C MET A 1 34.90 40.79 23.59
N LYS A 2 33.58 40.86 23.42
CA LYS A 2 32.64 39.76 23.80
C LYS A 2 32.24 39.02 22.53
N ILE A 3 32.73 37.79 22.38
CA ILE A 3 32.47 36.93 21.22
C ILE A 3 31.07 36.35 21.41
N PHE A 4 30.10 36.76 20.58
CA PHE A 4 28.77 36.14 20.52
C PHE A 4 28.87 34.86 19.68
N ALA A 5 28.98 33.71 20.34
CA ALA A 5 28.87 32.42 19.68
C ALA A 5 27.39 32.14 19.37
N TRP A 6 27.01 32.27 18.10
CA TRP A 6 25.69 31.84 17.62
C TRP A 6 25.65 30.31 17.55
N LEU A 7 24.97 29.70 18.51
CA LEU A 7 24.58 28.29 18.45
C LEU A 7 23.56 28.11 17.31
N MET A 8 24.03 27.59 16.18
CA MET A 8 23.15 27.09 15.12
C MET A 8 22.47 25.81 15.62
N ILE A 9 21.28 25.96 16.19
CA ILE A 9 20.41 24.82 16.55
C ILE A 9 19.92 24.22 15.22
N ALA A 10 20.51 23.10 14.80
CA ALA A 10 20.00 22.30 13.70
C ALA A 10 18.70 21.61 14.17
N THR A 11 17.55 22.19 13.86
CA THR A 11 16.27 21.53 14.05
C THR A 11 16.13 20.45 12.99
N ALA A 12 16.24 19.18 13.41
CA ALA A 12 15.87 18.06 12.56
C ALA A 12 14.35 18.11 12.34
N PHE A 13 13.93 18.55 11.15
CA PHE A 13 12.56 18.32 10.71
C PHE A 13 12.37 16.80 10.60
N ALA A 14 11.60 16.22 11.51
CA ALA A 14 11.06 14.88 11.30
C ALA A 14 10.11 14.97 10.10
N ALA A 15 10.62 14.67 8.91
CA ALA A 15 9.77 14.45 7.75
C ALA A 15 8.96 13.20 8.04
N ASN A 16 7.67 13.36 8.33
CA ASN A 16 6.75 12.24 8.38
C ASN A 16 6.69 11.64 6.97
N SER A 17 7.44 10.55 6.76
CA SER A 17 7.33 9.76 5.53
C SER A 17 6.04 8.96 5.62
N TRP A 18 5.13 9.19 4.67
CA TRP A 18 3.93 8.38 4.49
C TRP A 18 4.24 7.03 3.83
N ALA A 19 5.47 6.86 3.32
CA ALA A 19 5.96 5.58 2.87
C ALA A 19 6.40 4.71 4.06
N LEU A 20 5.81 3.53 4.17
CA LEU A 20 6.21 2.51 5.13
C LEU A 20 7.55 1.88 4.72
N ASP A 21 8.31 1.41 5.70
CA ASP A 21 9.43 0.53 5.42
C ASP A 21 8.92 -0.85 4.94
N ARG A 22 9.77 -1.57 4.22
CA ARG A 22 9.43 -2.87 3.63
C ARG A 22 9.00 -3.90 4.68
N CYS A 23 9.62 -3.91 5.87
CA CYS A 23 9.30 -4.91 6.89
C CYS A 23 7.97 -4.63 7.58
N SER A 24 7.59 -3.36 7.74
CA SER A 24 6.22 -3.01 8.16
C SER A 24 5.17 -3.54 7.19
N VAL A 25 5.43 -3.45 5.87
CA VAL A 25 4.53 -4.01 4.84
C VAL A 25 4.51 -5.54 4.91
N VAL A 26 5.66 -6.19 5.07
CA VAL A 26 5.76 -7.65 5.24
C VAL A 26 4.92 -8.11 6.43
N GLU A 27 5.04 -7.44 7.57
CA GLU A 27 4.34 -7.80 8.80
C GLU A 27 2.82 -7.64 8.66
N ALA A 28 2.35 -6.54 8.05
CA ALA A 28 0.94 -6.37 7.75
C ALA A 28 0.38 -7.47 6.83
N ILE A 29 1.14 -7.91 5.83
CA ILE A 29 0.72 -9.00 4.93
C ILE A 29 0.68 -10.35 5.65
N ARG A 30 1.66 -10.63 6.52
CA ARG A 30 1.67 -11.85 7.37
C ARG A 30 0.43 -11.88 8.26
N ASN A 31 0.12 -10.78 8.93
CA ASN A 31 -1.01 -10.68 9.86
C ASN A 31 -2.37 -10.65 9.14
N GLY A 32 -2.42 -10.19 7.89
CA GLY A 32 -3.66 -10.15 7.09
C GLY A 32 -4.17 -11.51 6.60
N GLY A 33 -3.35 -12.56 6.68
CA GLY A 33 -3.73 -13.91 6.27
C GLY A 33 -4.14 -14.00 4.80
N VAL A 34 -3.39 -13.31 3.93
CA VAL A 34 -3.57 -13.38 2.46
C VAL A 34 -2.61 -14.35 1.78
N ILE A 35 -1.52 -14.72 2.45
CA ILE A 35 -0.48 -15.62 1.92
C ILE A 35 -1.10 -16.97 1.52
N GLY A 36 -0.76 -17.44 0.32
CA GLY A 36 -1.23 -18.71 -0.23
C GLY A 36 -2.57 -18.62 -0.97
N ILE A 37 -3.32 -17.52 -0.88
CA ILE A 37 -4.55 -17.35 -1.66
C ILE A 37 -4.20 -17.41 -3.15
N LYS A 38 -4.84 -18.34 -3.89
CA LYS A 38 -4.55 -18.61 -5.31
C LYS A 38 -3.06 -18.89 -5.61
N GLY A 39 -2.30 -19.37 -4.61
CA GLY A 39 -0.88 -19.68 -4.72
C GLY A 39 0.06 -18.47 -4.66
N TYR A 40 -0.43 -17.27 -4.34
CA TYR A 40 0.42 -16.08 -4.21
C TYR A 40 1.29 -16.14 -2.94
N THR A 41 2.55 -15.73 -3.09
CA THR A 41 3.55 -15.70 -2.02
C THR A 41 3.53 -14.36 -1.27
N LEU A 42 4.21 -14.28 -0.12
CA LEU A 42 4.44 -13.01 0.57
C LEU A 42 5.11 -11.97 -0.35
N GLY A 43 6.09 -12.40 -1.15
CA GLY A 43 6.80 -11.54 -2.10
C GLY A 43 5.88 -10.93 -3.17
N ASP A 44 4.82 -11.61 -3.60
CA ASP A 44 3.86 -11.09 -4.56
C ASP A 44 3.16 -9.82 -4.06
N TYR A 45 2.70 -9.83 -2.82
CA TYR A 45 2.00 -8.71 -2.22
C TYR A 45 2.93 -7.52 -1.96
N VAL A 46 4.12 -7.80 -1.45
CA VAL A 46 5.11 -6.76 -1.13
C VAL A 46 5.67 -6.14 -2.43
N CYS A 47 5.93 -6.94 -3.46
CA CYS A 47 6.30 -6.45 -4.79
C CYS A 47 5.19 -5.58 -5.41
N MET A 48 3.93 -6.02 -5.32
CA MET A 48 2.79 -5.27 -5.83
C MET A 48 2.66 -3.90 -5.15
N ALA A 49 2.72 -3.85 -3.81
CA ALA A 49 2.69 -2.60 -3.05
C ALA A 49 3.83 -1.65 -3.45
N TYR A 50 5.05 -2.17 -3.63
CA TYR A 50 6.19 -1.38 -4.05
C TYR A 50 5.98 -0.76 -5.43
N HIS A 51 5.50 -1.54 -6.39
CA HIS A 51 5.28 -1.04 -7.76
C HIS A 51 4.01 -0.21 -7.91
N ALA A 52 3.04 -0.35 -7.00
CA ALA A 52 1.83 0.46 -6.96
C ALA A 52 2.10 1.88 -6.43
N SER A 53 2.74 1.99 -5.26
CA SER A 53 2.89 3.28 -4.57
C SER A 53 4.27 3.57 -4.00
N ARG A 54 5.27 2.69 -4.17
CA ARG A 54 6.54 2.76 -3.43
C ARG A 54 6.35 2.71 -1.91
N TYR A 55 5.34 1.95 -1.47
CA TYR A 55 4.89 1.86 -0.07
C TYR A 55 4.29 3.15 0.52
N ASP A 56 4.07 4.19 -0.29
CA ASP A 56 3.39 5.42 0.12
C ASP A 56 1.91 5.14 0.42
N THR A 57 1.54 5.27 1.68
CA THR A 57 0.17 5.08 2.19
C THR A 57 -0.71 6.30 1.97
N SER A 58 -0.13 7.49 1.72
CA SER A 58 -0.87 8.71 1.45
C SER A 58 -1.20 8.91 -0.04
N LEU A 59 -0.68 8.03 -0.91
CA LEU A 59 -0.76 8.22 -2.35
C LEU A 59 -2.20 8.06 -2.85
N ASN A 60 -2.75 9.18 -3.32
CA ASN A 60 -4.03 9.23 -4.03
C ASN A 60 -3.78 9.66 -5.48
N ARG A 61 -3.84 8.73 -6.42
CA ARG A 61 -3.77 9.06 -7.85
C ARG A 61 -5.17 9.31 -8.37
N SER A 62 -5.46 10.59 -8.55
CA SER A 62 -6.68 11.05 -9.20
C SER A 62 -6.81 10.42 -10.60
N PRO A 63 -8.01 9.94 -11.00
CA PRO A 63 -9.28 10.18 -10.32
C PRO A 63 -9.70 9.14 -9.29
N THR A 64 -9.14 7.93 -9.23
CA THR A 64 -9.82 6.81 -8.55
C THR A 64 -8.93 5.89 -7.72
N GLU A 65 -7.61 6.08 -7.64
CA GLU A 65 -6.72 5.10 -6.97
C GLU A 65 -6.21 5.59 -5.61
N TYR A 66 -6.30 4.73 -4.60
CA TYR A 66 -6.07 5.09 -3.21
C TYR A 66 -5.09 4.15 -2.50
N GLY A 67 -4.20 4.73 -1.70
CA GLY A 67 -3.42 4.03 -0.69
C GLY A 67 -2.29 3.17 -1.24
N ILE A 68 -1.75 2.33 -0.37
CA ILE A 68 -0.52 1.56 -0.64
C ILE A 68 -0.69 0.57 -1.80
N PHE A 69 -1.89 0.02 -1.97
CA PHE A 69 -2.18 -0.92 -3.06
C PHE A 69 -2.81 -0.25 -4.28
N GLN A 70 -3.04 1.08 -4.26
CA GLN A 70 -3.74 1.80 -5.32
C GLN A 70 -5.08 1.10 -5.65
N ILE A 71 -5.97 1.07 -4.66
CA ILE A 71 -7.29 0.44 -4.74
C ILE A 71 -8.27 1.41 -5.41
N ASN A 72 -8.98 0.91 -6.42
CA ASN A 72 -9.86 1.70 -7.27
C ASN A 72 -11.24 1.97 -6.63
N SER A 73 -11.65 3.24 -6.54
CA SER A 73 -12.92 3.69 -5.97
C SER A 73 -14.17 3.33 -6.78
N TYR A 74 -14.05 2.97 -8.05
CA TYR A 74 -15.21 2.49 -8.81
C TYR A 74 -15.71 1.15 -8.26
N TRP A 75 -14.80 0.25 -7.89
CA TRP A 75 -15.16 -1.09 -7.46
C TRP A 75 -15.17 -1.26 -5.94
N TRP A 76 -14.17 -0.75 -5.24
CA TRP A 76 -13.80 -1.32 -3.94
C TRP A 76 -14.18 -0.46 -2.75
N CYS A 77 -14.07 0.85 -2.83
CA CYS A 77 -14.32 1.77 -1.72
C CYS A 77 -15.21 2.95 -2.14
N ASP A 78 -15.70 3.72 -1.17
CA ASP A 78 -16.50 4.92 -1.37
C ASP A 78 -15.68 6.22 -1.18
N ASP A 79 -15.55 7.02 -2.23
CA ASP A 79 -14.89 8.34 -2.19
C ASP A 79 -15.86 9.53 -2.24
N GLY A 80 -17.17 9.29 -2.23
CA GLY A 80 -18.23 10.30 -2.27
C GLY A 80 -18.42 10.98 -3.63
N ARG A 81 -17.60 10.70 -4.64
CA ARG A 81 -17.60 11.41 -5.94
C ARG A 81 -17.62 10.50 -7.16
N THR A 82 -17.21 9.24 -7.02
CA THR A 82 -17.24 8.28 -8.12
C THR A 82 -18.68 7.84 -8.39
N VAL A 83 -19.19 8.21 -9.57
CA VAL A 83 -20.55 7.91 -10.01
C VAL A 83 -20.67 6.42 -10.33
N GLY A 84 -21.72 5.77 -9.81
CA GLY A 84 -22.01 4.35 -10.09
C GLY A 84 -21.13 3.32 -9.36
N ARG A 85 -20.29 3.78 -8.42
CA ARG A 85 -19.39 2.95 -7.61
C ARG A 85 -20.09 1.78 -6.91
N LYS A 86 -19.36 0.68 -6.70
CA LYS A 86 -19.87 -0.56 -6.08
C LYS A 86 -19.56 -0.68 -4.60
N ASN A 87 -18.44 -0.11 -4.13
CA ASN A 87 -17.98 -0.19 -2.75
C ASN A 87 -17.99 -1.63 -2.18
N LEU A 88 -17.38 -2.57 -2.90
CA LEU A 88 -17.41 -3.99 -2.56
C LEU A 88 -16.65 -4.35 -1.27
N CYS A 89 -15.76 -3.48 -0.78
CA CYS A 89 -15.13 -3.61 0.54
C CYS A 89 -15.97 -2.97 1.67
N GLY A 90 -17.02 -2.22 1.35
CA GLY A 90 -17.92 -1.62 2.34
C GLY A 90 -17.24 -0.56 3.21
N MET A 91 -16.33 0.24 2.63
CA MET A 91 -15.49 1.18 3.37
C MET A 91 -15.31 2.53 2.64
N SER A 92 -14.92 3.56 3.38
CA SER A 92 -14.50 4.84 2.81
C SER A 92 -13.11 4.72 2.19
N CYS A 93 -12.90 5.27 1.00
CA CYS A 93 -11.56 5.32 0.38
C CYS A 93 -10.58 6.17 1.18
N ARG A 94 -11.06 7.06 2.07
CA ARG A 94 -10.18 7.81 2.99
C ARG A 94 -9.51 6.92 4.01
N ASN A 95 -10.10 5.77 4.34
CA ASN A 95 -9.50 4.84 5.29
C ASN A 95 -8.20 4.24 4.70
N LEU A 96 -8.12 4.10 3.38
CA LEU A 96 -6.90 3.63 2.70
C LEU A 96 -5.74 4.65 2.68
N LEU A 97 -5.93 5.84 3.26
CA LEU A 97 -4.95 6.94 3.23
C LEU A 97 -4.37 7.20 4.62
N ASN A 98 -3.82 6.15 5.24
CA ASN A 98 -3.27 6.22 6.60
C ASN A 98 -2.14 5.19 6.79
N SER A 99 -1.32 5.34 7.84
CA SER A 99 -0.15 4.48 8.08
C SER A 99 -0.48 3.07 8.58
N ASN A 100 -1.67 2.86 9.17
CA ASN A 100 -2.19 1.53 9.48
C ASN A 100 -2.87 0.96 8.24
N ILE A 101 -2.23 -0.06 7.63
CA ILE A 101 -2.69 -0.69 6.39
C ILE A 101 -3.50 -1.98 6.63
N GLU A 102 -3.98 -2.25 7.84
CA GLU A 102 -4.78 -3.44 8.13
C GLU A 102 -6.10 -3.47 7.33
N ASP A 103 -6.74 -2.32 7.14
CA ASP A 103 -7.95 -2.20 6.34
C ASP A 103 -7.66 -2.27 4.83
N ASP A 104 -6.52 -1.76 4.37
CA ASP A 104 -6.01 -1.98 3.01
C ASP A 104 -5.84 -3.49 2.74
N VAL A 105 -5.17 -4.23 3.63
CA VAL A 105 -4.94 -5.67 3.47
C VAL A 105 -6.25 -6.45 3.55
N ARG A 106 -7.20 -6.01 4.37
CA ARG A 106 -8.55 -6.60 4.43
C ARG A 106 -9.30 -6.41 3.11
N CYS A 107 -9.25 -5.22 2.52
CA CYS A 107 -9.87 -4.98 1.22
C CYS A 107 -9.16 -5.76 0.11
N LEU A 108 -7.83 -5.81 0.10
CA LEU A 108 -7.05 -6.68 -0.78
C LEU A 108 -7.51 -8.14 -0.68
N LYS A 109 -7.68 -8.67 0.54
CA LYS A 109 -8.19 -10.04 0.76
C LYS A 109 -9.57 -10.27 0.14
N ARG A 110 -10.45 -9.26 0.14
CA ARG A 110 -11.74 -9.31 -0.56
C ARG A 110 -11.53 -9.35 -2.07
N ILE A 111 -10.63 -8.53 -2.62
CA ILE A 111 -10.32 -8.48 -4.06
C ILE A 111 -9.77 -9.82 -4.55
N LEU A 112 -8.91 -10.47 -3.75
CA LEU A 112 -8.31 -11.76 -4.11
C LEU A 112 -9.32 -12.89 -4.28
N ARG A 113 -10.57 -12.74 -3.78
CA ARG A 113 -11.64 -13.72 -4.01
C ARG A 113 -12.21 -13.65 -5.43
N ASP A 114 -12.07 -12.52 -6.11
CA ASP A 114 -12.54 -12.37 -7.47
C ASP A 114 -11.68 -13.19 -8.45
N PRO A 115 -12.20 -13.55 -9.65
CA PRO A 115 -11.50 -14.43 -10.58
C PRO A 115 -10.08 -13.96 -10.92
N ASN A 116 -9.89 -12.65 -11.12
CA ASN A 116 -8.62 -12.06 -11.55
C ASN A 116 -7.51 -12.11 -10.49
N GLY A 117 -7.83 -12.17 -9.19
CA GLY A 117 -6.81 -12.11 -8.13
C GLY A 117 -5.85 -10.92 -8.29
N LEU A 118 -4.54 -11.14 -8.15
CA LEU A 118 -3.53 -10.10 -8.36
C LEU A 118 -3.38 -9.66 -9.82
N SER A 119 -3.90 -10.39 -10.81
CA SER A 119 -3.91 -9.95 -12.20
C SER A 119 -4.81 -8.72 -12.44
N ALA A 120 -5.65 -8.33 -11.46
CA ALA A 120 -6.34 -7.04 -11.49
C ALA A 120 -5.35 -5.85 -11.44
N TRP A 121 -4.12 -6.04 -10.93
CA TRP A 121 -3.09 -5.02 -10.90
C TRP A 121 -2.14 -5.18 -12.09
N SER A 122 -2.18 -4.21 -13.01
CA SER A 122 -1.28 -4.15 -14.17
C SER A 122 0.19 -4.07 -13.75
N VAL A 123 0.48 -3.37 -12.65
CA VAL A 123 1.82 -3.26 -12.05
C VAL A 123 2.34 -4.61 -11.56
N TRP A 124 1.52 -5.43 -10.90
CA TRP A 124 1.92 -6.78 -10.49
C TRP A 124 2.17 -7.67 -11.70
N THR A 125 1.26 -7.63 -12.68
CA THR A 125 1.40 -8.44 -13.91
C THR A 125 2.68 -8.08 -14.68
N ARG A 126 3.08 -6.81 -14.70
CA ARG A 126 4.26 -6.33 -15.43
C ARG A 126 5.58 -6.59 -14.68
N TYR A 127 5.60 -6.35 -13.37
CA TYR A 127 6.83 -6.27 -12.61
C TYR A 127 7.05 -7.40 -11.60
N CYS A 128 6.03 -8.18 -11.27
CA CYS A 128 6.10 -9.18 -10.20
C CYS A 128 5.78 -10.60 -10.69
N LYS A 129 4.75 -10.77 -11.52
CA LYS A 129 4.26 -12.09 -11.96
C LYS A 129 5.37 -12.95 -12.58
N GLY A 130 5.56 -14.15 -12.03
CA GLY A 130 6.48 -15.16 -12.55
C GLY A 130 7.97 -14.85 -12.34
N ARG A 131 8.31 -13.93 -11.44
CA ARG A 131 9.69 -13.57 -11.10
C ARG A 131 10.07 -14.12 -9.73
N ASP A 132 11.38 -14.16 -9.45
CA ASP A 132 11.86 -14.36 -8.09
C ASP A 132 11.61 -13.08 -7.27
N LEU A 133 10.76 -13.20 -6.24
CA LEU A 133 10.36 -12.10 -5.36
C LEU A 133 10.93 -12.26 -3.94
N SER A 134 11.90 -13.15 -3.74
CA SER A 134 12.52 -13.40 -2.43
C SER A 134 13.11 -12.14 -1.81
N SER A 135 13.69 -11.24 -2.61
CA SER A 135 14.24 -9.95 -2.15
C SER A 135 13.20 -9.01 -1.52
N TYR A 136 11.91 -9.16 -1.87
CA TYR A 136 10.84 -8.36 -1.30
C TYR A 136 10.46 -8.81 0.12
N SER A 137 10.64 -10.09 0.45
CA SER A 137 10.18 -10.67 1.72
C SER A 137 11.29 -11.09 2.67
N ASN A 138 12.50 -11.34 2.18
CA ASN A 138 13.59 -11.86 3.01
C ASN A 138 14.10 -10.81 4.02
N TRP A 139 14.66 -11.29 5.12
CA TRP A 139 15.29 -10.46 6.16
C TRP A 139 14.35 -9.44 6.81
N CYS A 140 13.07 -9.82 6.84
CA CYS A 140 12.01 -9.40 7.74
C CYS A 140 11.42 -10.72 8.30
#